data_AF-A0A1Q7BWU7-F1
#
_entry.id   AF-A0A1Q7BWU7-F1
#
_cell.length_a   1.000
_cell.length_b   1.000
_cell.length_c   1.000
_cell.angle_alpha   90.00
_cell.angle_beta   90.00
_cell.angle_gamma   90.00
#
_symmetry.space_group_name_H-M   'P 1'
#
loop_
_entity.id
_entity.type
_entity.pdbx_description
1 polymer ?
#
loop_
_entity_poly.entity_id
_entity_poly.type
_entity_poly.pdbx_seq_one_letter_code
_entity_poly.pdbx_strand_id
1 'polypeptide(L)' 'MTSRIRTITFDCADHLALARFWSQVTGYQEDPDDPNNPGDPVAALIDPVGGANLLFIPVPEATCHLVRTGAMLRA' A
#
# COMPACT_ATOMS: atom_id res chain seq x y z
N MET A 1 5.02 3.54 -28.13
CA MET A 1 5.60 3.31 -26.80
C MET A 1 4.47 2.95 -25.86
N THR A 2 4.57 1.85 -25.10
CA THR A 2 3.55 1.44 -24.12
C THR A 2 4.15 1.41 -22.72
N SER A 3 3.54 2.12 -21.78
CA SER A 3 3.96 2.13 -20.37
C SER A 3 3.47 0.89 -19.62
N ARG A 4 4.17 0.49 -18.56
CA ARG A 4 3.77 -0.59 -17.65
C ARG A 4 3.43 -0.01 -16.28
N ILE A 5 2.49 -0.64 -15.58
CA ILE A 5 2.20 -0.31 -14.18
C ILE A 5 3.34 -0.87 -13.34
N ARG A 6 4.05 0.00 -12.63
CA ARG A 6 5.17 -0.37 -11.75
C ARG A 6 4.70 -0.77 -10.36
N THR A 7 3.75 -0.03 -9.81
CA THR A 7 3.28 -0.19 -8.43
C THR A 7 1.81 0.21 -8.32
N ILE A 8 1.08 -0.50 -7.46
CA ILE A 8 -0.28 -0.18 -7.03
C ILE A 8 -0.22 0.15 -5.53
N THR A 9 -0.74 1.32 -5.17
CA THR A 9 -0.66 1.83 -3.79
C THR A 9 -2.02 1.78 -3.11
N PHE A 10 -2.03 1.38 -1.83
CA PHE A 10 -3.22 1.27 -1.00
C PHE A 10 -3.08 2.15 0.24
N ASP A 11 -4.08 2.98 0.49
CA ASP A 11 -4.23 3.70 1.76
C ASP A 11 -4.96 2.79 2.77
N CYS A 12 -4.39 2.63 3.95
CA CYS A 12 -4.93 1.74 4.97
C CYS A 12 -4.61 2.23 6.39
N ALA A 13 -5.27 1.68 7.41
CA ALA A 13 -4.93 1.98 8.80
C ALA A 13 -3.74 1.13 9.29
N ASP A 14 -3.72 -0.15 8.91
CA ASP A 14 -2.68 -1.12 9.26
C ASP A 14 -2.05 -1.70 8.00
N HIS A 15 -0.87 -1.17 7.65
CA HIS A 15 -0.13 -1.54 6.45
C HIS A 15 0.48 -2.94 6.54
N LEU A 16 0.90 -3.39 7.73
CA LEU A 16 1.50 -4.72 7.93
C LEU A 16 0.45 -5.82 7.84
N ALA A 17 -0.70 -5.63 8.47
CA ALA A 17 -1.79 -6.60 8.39
C ALA A 17 -2.25 -6.78 6.94
N LEU A 18 -2.39 -5.68 6.20
CA LEU A 18 -2.83 -5.71 4.81
C LEU A 18 -1.75 -6.34 3.89
N ALA A 19 -0.47 -6.00 4.08
CA ALA A 19 0.63 -6.62 3.35
C ALA A 19 0.67 -8.14 3.58
N ARG A 20 0.57 -8.61 4.83
CA ARG A 20 0.56 -10.05 5.12
C ARG A 20 -0.62 -10.78 4.48
N PHE A 21 -1.80 -10.17 4.50
CA PHE A 21 -2.97 -10.71 3.82
C PHE A 21 -2.71 -10.86 2.31
N TRP A 22 -2.25 -9.78 1.66
CA TRP A 22 -2.02 -9.82 0.21
C TRP A 22 -0.88 -10.75 -0.19
N SER A 23 0.20 -10.84 0.60
CA SER A 23 1.28 -11.80 0.37
C SER A 23 0.74 -13.25 0.34
N GLN A 24 -0.17 -13.60 1.24
CA GLN A 24 -0.80 -14.93 1.26
C GLN A 24 -1.72 -15.17 0.07
N VAL A 25 -2.44 -14.15 -0.38
CA VAL A 25 -3.41 -14.26 -1.49
C VAL A 25 -2.71 -14.30 -2.85
N THR A 26 -1.67 -13.50 -3.05
CA THR A 26 -1.02 -13.33 -4.36
C THR A 26 0.30 -14.09 -4.48
N GLY A 27 0.89 -14.52 -3.37
CA GLY A 27 2.24 -15.08 -3.34
C GLY A 27 3.36 -14.05 -3.50
N TYR A 28 3.03 -12.75 -3.42
CA TYR A 28 4.04 -11.69 -3.49
C TYR A 28 4.90 -11.70 -2.23
N GLN A 29 6.17 -11.29 -2.37
CA GLN A 29 7.17 -11.41 -1.32
C GLN A 29 7.64 -10.04 -0.85
N GLU A 30 8.07 -9.97 0.40
CA GLU A 30 8.79 -8.80 0.90
C GLU A 30 10.18 -8.72 0.26
N ASP A 31 10.76 -7.52 0.25
CA ASP A 31 12.15 -7.36 -0.18
C ASP A 31 13.07 -7.96 0.91
N PRO A 32 13.96 -8.92 0.58
CA PRO A 32 14.91 -9.47 1.55
C PRO A 32 15.85 -8.43 2.15
N ASP A 33 16.13 -7.35 1.42
CA ASP A 33 17.02 -6.26 1.86
C ASP A 33 16.26 -5.17 2.64
N ASP A 34 14.91 -5.12 2.53
CA ASP A 34 14.02 -4.16 3.20
C ASP A 34 12.73 -4.85 3.68
N PRO A 35 12.83 -5.70 4.73
CA PRO A 35 11.68 -6.45 5.25
C PRO A 35 10.68 -5.53 5.94
N ASN A 36 9.39 -5.87 5.93
CA ASN A 36 8.35 -5.03 6.52
C ASN A 36 8.29 -5.21 8.05
N ASN A 37 8.70 -4.19 8.82
CA ASN A 37 8.77 -4.24 10.28
C ASN A 37 7.71 -3.36 10.98
N PRO A 38 7.32 -3.70 12.21
CA PRO A 38 6.56 -2.81 13.07
C PRO A 38 7.27 -1.47 13.28
N GLY A 39 6.61 -0.37 12.88
CA GLY A 39 7.14 0.99 12.99
C GLY A 39 7.63 1.57 11.67
N ASP A 40 7.69 0.76 10.61
CA ASP A 40 8.00 1.27 9.28
C ASP A 40 6.89 2.19 8.75
N PRO A 41 7.24 3.19 7.93
CA PRO A 41 6.27 4.16 7.43
C PRO A 41 5.36 3.56 6.35
N VAL A 42 5.72 2.43 5.75
CA VAL A 42 4.99 1.74 4.67
C VAL A 42 5.31 0.25 4.71
N ALA A 43 4.48 -0.58 4.06
CA ALA A 43 4.86 -1.95 3.72
C ALA A 43 4.83 -2.15 2.20
N ALA A 44 5.77 -2.91 1.67
CA ALA A 44 5.87 -3.21 0.25
C ALA A 44 5.85 -4.73 -0.01
N LEU A 45 5.29 -5.11 -1.15
CA LEU A 45 5.37 -6.45 -1.70
C LEU A 45 5.78 -6.40 -3.16
N ILE A 46 6.71 -7.27 -3.53
CA ILE A 46 7.28 -7.39 -4.86
C ILE A 46 6.65 -8.59 -5.55
N ASP A 47 6.26 -8.40 -6.81
CA ASP A 47 5.81 -9.49 -7.65
C ASP A 47 7.01 -10.36 -8.08
N PRO A 48 7.04 -11.67 -7.74
CA PRO A 48 8.15 -12.55 -8.12
C PRO A 48 8.31 -12.69 -9.64
N VAL A 49 7.28 -12.41 -10.45
CA VAL A 49 7.34 -12.53 -11.92
C VAL A 49 7.51 -11.18 -12.64
N GLY A 50 7.73 -10.08 -11.91
CA GLY A 50 8.09 -8.78 -12.47
C GLY A 50 6.93 -7.93 -13.01
N GLY A 51 5.72 -8.18 -12.53
CA GLY A 51 4.54 -7.34 -12.69
C GLY A 51 4.52 -6.13 -11.76
N ALA A 52 3.32 -5.64 -11.46
CA ALA A 52 3.15 -4.47 -10.61
C ALA A 52 3.31 -4.84 -9.13
N ASN A 53 4.13 -4.09 -8.42
CA ASN A 53 4.33 -4.22 -6.98
C ASN A 53 3.13 -3.68 -6.19
N LEU A 54 2.98 -4.10 -4.94
CA LEU A 54 1.96 -3.57 -4.03
C LEU A 54 2.64 -2.73 -2.94
N LEU A 55 2.12 -1.54 -2.67
CA LEU A 55 2.61 -0.64 -1.64
C LEU A 55 1.46 -0.24 -0.71
N PHE A 56 1.66 -0.38 0.59
CA PHE A 56 0.66 -0.10 1.62
C PHE A 56 1.12 1.09 2.46
N ILE A 57 0.31 2.16 2.46
CA ILE A 57 0.61 3.39 3.16
C ILE A 57 -0.38 3.55 4.31
N PRO A 58 0.09 3.62 5.57
CA PRO A 58 -0.74 3.95 6.70
C PRO A 58 -1.21 5.41 6.60
N VAL A 59 -2.51 5.64 6.61
CA VAL A 59 -3.11 6.97 6.66
C VAL A 59 -3.84 7.12 8.00
N PRO A 60 -3.57 8.19 8.78
CA PRO A 60 -4.30 8.44 10.01
C PRO A 60 -5.80 8.61 9.71
N GLU A 61 -6.63 7.83 10.41
CA GLU A 61 -8.05 7.61 10.11
C GLU A 61 -8.89 8.91 10.05
N ALA A 62 -8.41 10.00 10.63
CA ALA A 62 -9.05 11.32 10.56
C ALA A 62 -9.31 11.81 9.12
N THR A 63 -8.54 11.34 8.12
CA THR A 63 -8.70 11.76 6.72
C THR A 63 -9.71 10.92 5.94
N CYS A 64 -9.95 9.66 6.31
CA CYS A 64 -10.80 8.75 5.53
C CYS A 64 -12.28 9.19 5.49
N HIS A 65 -12.78 9.76 6.60
CA HIS A 65 -14.15 10.28 6.66
C HIS A 65 -14.33 11.68 6.05
N LEU A 66 -13.25 12.48 5.98
CA LEU A 66 -13.32 13.87 5.52
C LEU A 66 -13.12 14.02 4.00
N VAL A 67 -12.37 13.12 3.35
CA VAL A 67 -12.21 13.16 1.88
C VAL A 67 -13.43 12.57 1.15
N ARG A 68 -14.18 11.67 1.80
CA ARG A 68 -15.37 11.03 1.20
C ARG A 68 -16.66 11.85 1.32
N THR A 69 -16.68 12.93 2.10
CA THR A 69 -17.89 13.74 2.38
C THR A 69 -17.81 15.20 1.90
N GLY A 70 -16.92 15.54 0.96
CA GLY A 70 -17.02 16.82 0.25
C GLY A 70 -16.69 18.06 1.09
N ALA A 71 -15.58 18.06 1.83
CA ALA A 71 -15.00 19.29 2.38
C ALA A 71 -14.03 19.92 1.37
N MET A 72 -14.52 20.23 0.18
CA MET A 72 -13.90 21.21 -0.73
C MET A 72 -14.99 22.20 -1.16
N LEU A 73 -15.49 22.96 -0.20
CA LEU A 73 -16.22 24.21 -0.45
C LEU A 73 -16.14 25.07 0.81
N ARG A 74 -15.52 26.25 0.64
CA ARG A 74 -15.55 27.45 1.50
C ARG A 74 -14.44 27.59 2.54
N ALA A 75 -13.38 28.28 2.13
CA ALA A 75 -12.92 29.49 2.80
C ALA A 75 -12.97 30.63 1.76
#